data_AF-A0A7S4LKF7-F1
#
_entry.id   AF-A0A7S4LKF7-F1
#
_cell.length_a   1.000
_cell.length_b   1.000
_cell.length_c   1.000
_cell.angle_alpha   90.00
_cell.angle_beta   90.00
_cell.angle_gamma   90.00
#
_symmetry.space_group_name_H-M   'P 1'
#
loop_
_entity.id
_entity.type
_entity.pdbx_description
1 polymer ?
#
loop_
_entity_poly.entity_id
_entity_poly.type
_entity_poly.pdbx_seq_one_letter_code
_entity_poly.pdbx_strand_id
1 'polypeptide(L)'
;MLDPLFQKYGLQLNPSNPNASTQCLVYFAPGPKPKDNVTDLNPEGLTAAFGRHAESLARRLKSADLSCKLPDEAHFQSMMLEKLIWISSFMLAGVKNGGVKIGDVEENHASDVLVLIAELLASCRLANPALPLDDTATVTARLLAYARSVAHFPTAMGEFSWRNGYFYDISQAAVSEGKADPAATHNSWLKIYAPLMVSSHVPIKRKALVTDKMKDSPDVPKATATDKTTDAPVAPKADKTKDSPDVPKATATDKTKVSKSVTKDPEYALLFDCDGVIVLTEELHRKAYNGAFEHFSLKISGKQVVWTEEYYDILQNTIGGGKPKMRWHFAHNGWPTHRPEGAKEDVPVPIQPEEQSKLIDALQDQKTVLYKKLVSEVAEARPGVLELMDEGLGRPDVAMGICSAATKAAPREMRCDRGLFGGAACGQGCGHEVHHHAHCVHS
;
A
#
# COMPACT_ATOMS: atom_id res chain seq x y z
N MET A 1 -15.12 -4.68 -6.63
CA MET A 1 -14.24 -4.89 -7.79
C MET A 1 -13.48 -3.63 -8.15
N LEU A 2 -12.15 -3.72 -8.33
CA LEU A 2 -11.26 -2.56 -8.58
C LEU A 2 -11.04 -2.26 -10.08
N ASP A 3 -11.50 -3.09 -11.02
CA ASP A 3 -11.19 -2.93 -12.45
C ASP A 3 -11.44 -1.54 -13.04
N PRO A 4 -12.50 -0.79 -12.67
CA PRO A 4 -12.68 0.57 -13.19
C PRO A 4 -11.54 1.51 -12.79
N LEU A 5 -10.97 1.32 -11.59
CA LEU A 5 -9.80 2.06 -11.13
C LEU A 5 -8.58 1.65 -11.95
N PHE A 6 -8.37 0.34 -12.14
CA PHE A 6 -7.27 -0.16 -12.96
C PHE A 6 -7.37 0.35 -14.39
N GLN A 7 -8.57 0.38 -14.98
CA GLN A 7 -8.80 0.91 -16.31
C GLN A 7 -8.49 2.40 -16.41
N LYS A 8 -8.96 3.19 -15.45
CA LYS A 8 -8.71 4.63 -15.39
C LYS A 8 -7.21 4.95 -15.41
N TYR A 9 -6.40 4.12 -14.79
CA TYR A 9 -4.94 4.32 -14.69
C TYR A 9 -4.12 3.44 -15.64
N GLY A 10 -4.76 2.71 -16.57
CA GLY A 10 -4.06 1.83 -17.52
C GLY A 10 -3.40 0.60 -16.88
N LEU A 11 -3.82 0.23 -15.66
CA LEU A 11 -3.31 -0.89 -14.87
C LEU A 11 -4.13 -2.19 -15.03
N GLN A 12 -5.08 -2.23 -15.96
CA GLN A 12 -5.90 -3.42 -16.19
C GLN A 12 -5.05 -4.62 -16.61
N LEU A 13 -5.55 -5.83 -16.32
CA LEU A 13 -5.03 -7.03 -16.94
C LEU A 13 -5.29 -6.91 -18.45
N ASN A 14 -4.21 -7.00 -19.24
CA ASN A 14 -4.33 -6.99 -20.69
C ASN A 14 -3.19 -7.86 -21.23
N PRO A 15 -3.48 -9.12 -21.60
CA PRO A 15 -2.48 -10.05 -22.12
C PRO A 15 -1.76 -9.52 -23.36
N SER A 16 -2.41 -8.65 -24.14
CA SER A 16 -1.87 -8.05 -25.36
C SER A 16 -1.11 -6.75 -25.11
N ASN A 17 -1.11 -6.21 -23.89
CA ASN A 17 -0.39 -4.99 -23.55
C ASN A 17 0.93 -5.35 -22.83
N PRO A 18 2.11 -5.08 -23.42
CA PRO A 18 3.40 -5.32 -22.78
C PRO A 18 3.59 -4.49 -21.49
N ASN A 19 2.80 -3.42 -21.31
CA ASN A 19 2.78 -2.57 -20.12
C ASN A 19 1.66 -2.92 -19.13
N ALA A 20 0.98 -4.06 -19.29
CA ALA A 20 -0.02 -4.50 -18.32
C ALA A 20 0.59 -4.65 -16.93
N SER A 21 -0.17 -4.25 -15.91
CA SER A 21 0.27 -4.35 -14.53
C SER A 21 0.31 -5.81 -14.07
N THR A 22 1.09 -6.08 -13.02
CA THR A 22 0.98 -7.32 -12.27
C THR A 22 0.05 -7.09 -11.10
N GLN A 23 -0.98 -7.90 -10.98
CA GLN A 23 -1.93 -7.86 -9.88
C GLN A 23 -1.67 -9.02 -8.94
N CYS A 24 -1.84 -8.79 -7.63
CA CYS A 24 -1.63 -9.80 -6.60
C CYS A 24 -2.78 -9.79 -5.60
N LEU A 25 -3.38 -10.96 -5.38
CA LEU A 25 -4.33 -11.21 -4.32
C LEU A 25 -3.57 -11.68 -3.08
N VAL A 26 -3.28 -10.75 -2.18
CA VAL A 26 -2.47 -11.03 -0.97
C VAL A 26 -3.27 -11.78 0.10
N TYR A 27 -2.73 -12.90 0.58
CA TYR A 27 -3.25 -13.70 1.70
C TYR A 27 -2.13 -14.05 2.69
N PHE A 28 -1.38 -13.05 3.13
CA PHE A 28 -0.39 -13.20 4.19
C PHE A 28 -0.46 -12.00 5.12
N ALA A 29 -0.08 -12.21 6.39
CA ALA A 29 0.09 -11.13 7.34
C ALA A 29 1.51 -10.54 7.20
N PRO A 30 1.64 -9.22 6.96
CA PRO A 30 2.95 -8.57 6.93
C PRO A 30 3.54 -8.49 8.35
N GLY A 31 4.88 -8.49 8.45
CA GLY A 31 5.58 -8.34 9.72
C GLY A 31 7.05 -8.76 9.62
N PRO A 32 7.82 -8.69 10.72
CA PRO A 32 9.22 -9.13 10.76
C PRO A 32 9.40 -10.60 10.36
N LYS A 33 8.39 -11.41 10.68
CA LYS A 33 8.22 -12.77 10.18
C LYS A 33 6.83 -12.83 9.54
N PRO A 34 6.73 -12.57 8.23
CA PRO A 34 5.43 -12.59 7.58
C PRO A 34 4.85 -14.00 7.68
N LYS A 35 3.54 -14.09 7.85
CA LYS A 35 2.84 -15.37 8.04
C LYS A 35 1.95 -15.62 6.84
N ASP A 36 2.20 -16.73 6.15
CA ASP A 36 1.32 -17.19 5.09
C ASP A 36 -0.02 -17.66 5.66
N ASN A 37 -1.12 -17.22 5.08
CA ASN A 37 -2.45 -17.68 5.51
C ASN A 37 -2.84 -18.89 4.65
N VAL A 38 -2.40 -20.06 5.10
CA VAL A 38 -2.85 -21.37 4.59
C VAL A 38 -4.13 -21.81 5.31
N THR A 39 -4.91 -22.67 4.66
CA THR A 39 -6.10 -23.30 5.26
C THR A 39 -6.06 -24.81 5.06
N ASP A 40 -6.94 -25.54 5.73
CA ASP A 40 -7.14 -26.98 5.54
C ASP A 40 -7.52 -27.35 4.09
N LEU A 41 -8.17 -26.44 3.37
CA LEU A 41 -8.54 -26.61 1.96
C LEU A 41 -7.56 -25.98 0.96
N ASN A 42 -6.61 -25.17 1.45
CA ASN A 42 -5.53 -24.57 0.66
C ASN A 42 -4.20 -24.64 1.45
N PRO A 43 -3.68 -25.85 1.70
CA PRO A 43 -2.40 -26.02 2.39
C PRO A 43 -1.21 -25.45 1.60
N GLU A 44 -1.36 -25.32 0.27
CA GLU A 44 -0.42 -24.67 -0.63
C GLU A 44 -0.48 -23.13 -0.61
N GLY A 45 -1.40 -22.57 0.18
CA GLY A 45 -1.63 -21.14 0.37
C GLY A 45 -2.57 -20.49 -0.63
N LEU A 46 -2.99 -19.27 -0.32
CA LEU A 46 -4.06 -18.56 -1.03
C LEU A 46 -3.58 -17.39 -1.88
N THR A 47 -2.37 -16.88 -1.62
CA THR A 47 -1.82 -15.74 -2.36
C THR A 47 -1.69 -16.10 -3.84
N ALA A 48 -2.14 -15.24 -4.74
CA ALA A 48 -2.06 -15.47 -6.18
C ALA A 48 -1.63 -14.19 -6.91
N ALA A 49 -0.85 -14.33 -7.97
CA ALA A 49 -0.43 -13.23 -8.81
C ALA A 49 -0.60 -13.55 -10.29
N PHE A 50 -0.99 -12.54 -11.07
CA PHE A 50 -1.08 -12.62 -12.52
C PHE A 50 -0.53 -11.34 -13.17
N GLY A 51 0.11 -11.51 -14.32
CA GLY A 51 0.74 -10.44 -15.09
C GLY A 51 2.25 -10.62 -15.25
N ARG A 52 2.87 -9.70 -15.99
CA ARG A 52 4.25 -9.82 -16.49
C ARG A 52 5.34 -10.02 -15.43
N HIS A 53 5.11 -9.62 -14.18
CA HIS A 53 6.05 -9.75 -13.08
C HIS A 53 5.58 -10.75 -12.02
N ALA A 54 4.52 -11.52 -12.27
CA ALA A 54 3.95 -12.45 -11.30
C ALA A 54 4.98 -13.49 -10.84
N GLU A 55 5.77 -14.05 -11.75
CA GLU A 55 6.86 -14.99 -11.39
C GLU A 55 7.94 -14.36 -10.51
N SER A 56 8.30 -13.10 -10.79
CA SER A 56 9.29 -12.37 -9.99
C SER A 56 8.76 -12.09 -8.59
N LEU A 57 7.49 -11.70 -8.49
CA LEU A 57 6.80 -11.53 -7.22
C LEU A 57 6.72 -12.85 -6.45
N ALA A 58 6.33 -13.95 -7.09
CA ALA A 58 6.25 -15.27 -6.47
C ALA A 58 7.61 -15.74 -5.93
N ARG A 59 8.69 -15.54 -6.69
CA ARG A 59 10.06 -15.84 -6.21
C ARG A 59 10.44 -15.02 -4.98
N ARG A 60 10.06 -13.73 -4.95
CA ARG A 60 10.30 -12.86 -3.80
C ARG A 60 9.50 -13.30 -2.57
N LEU A 61 8.22 -13.63 -2.74
CA LEU A 61 7.39 -14.17 -1.66
C LEU A 61 7.95 -15.49 -1.12
N LYS A 62 8.38 -16.39 -2.01
CA LYS A 62 9.02 -17.66 -1.62
C LYS A 62 10.30 -17.47 -0.80
N SER A 63 11.10 -16.43 -1.10
CA SER A 63 12.29 -16.11 -0.30
C SER A 63 11.98 -15.68 1.15
N ALA A 64 10.74 -15.32 1.42
CA ALA A 64 10.21 -14.99 2.74
C ALA A 64 9.30 -16.10 3.32
N ASP A 65 9.38 -17.33 2.78
CA ASP A 65 8.54 -18.47 3.18
C ASP A 65 7.02 -18.24 2.98
N LEU A 66 6.67 -17.45 1.96
CA LEU A 66 5.29 -17.18 1.57
C LEU A 66 4.96 -17.84 0.22
N SER A 67 3.81 -18.50 0.14
CA SER A 67 3.28 -19.05 -1.11
C SER A 67 2.82 -17.96 -2.08
N CYS A 68 2.81 -18.31 -3.37
CA CYS A 68 2.17 -17.51 -4.40
C CYS A 68 1.81 -18.39 -5.60
N LYS A 69 0.52 -18.53 -5.88
CA LYS A 69 -0.03 -19.19 -7.06
C LYS A 69 0.16 -18.31 -8.29
N LEU A 70 0.40 -18.96 -9.42
CA LEU A 70 0.52 -18.34 -10.74
C LEU A 70 -0.55 -18.91 -11.69
N PRO A 71 -1.84 -18.61 -11.45
CA PRO A 71 -2.93 -19.08 -12.31
C PRO A 71 -2.90 -18.40 -13.69
N ASP A 72 -3.67 -18.93 -14.65
CA ASP A 72 -4.01 -18.18 -15.86
C ASP A 72 -4.98 -17.01 -15.54
N GLU A 73 -5.26 -16.17 -16.53
CA GLU A 73 -6.08 -14.96 -16.35
C GLU A 73 -7.49 -15.28 -15.84
N ALA A 74 -8.13 -16.30 -16.41
CA ALA A 74 -9.51 -16.64 -16.10
C ALA A 74 -9.61 -17.18 -14.66
N HIS A 75 -8.69 -18.07 -14.26
CA HIS A 75 -8.62 -18.55 -12.89
C HIS A 75 -8.24 -17.44 -11.90
N PHE A 76 -7.32 -16.53 -12.25
CA PHE A 76 -6.97 -15.38 -11.41
C PHE A 76 -8.20 -14.49 -11.14
N GLN A 77 -8.99 -14.21 -12.17
CA GLN A 77 -10.21 -13.42 -12.06
C GLN A 77 -11.29 -14.15 -11.27
N SER A 78 -11.45 -15.47 -11.43
CA SER A 78 -12.31 -16.28 -10.55
C SER A 78 -11.91 -16.17 -9.07
N MET A 79 -10.61 -16.29 -8.77
CA MET A 79 -10.08 -16.11 -7.41
C MET A 79 -10.33 -14.69 -6.87
N MET A 80 -10.24 -13.66 -7.72
CA MET A 80 -10.54 -12.28 -7.33
C MET A 80 -12.02 -12.11 -6.96
N LEU A 81 -12.92 -12.72 -7.71
CA LEU A 81 -14.35 -12.71 -7.41
C LEU A 81 -14.66 -13.48 -6.13
N GLU A 82 -14.05 -14.64 -5.88
CA GLU A 82 -14.20 -15.37 -4.61
C GLU A 82 -13.75 -14.54 -3.41
N LYS A 83 -12.60 -13.84 -3.52
CA LYS A 83 -12.14 -12.92 -2.49
C LYS A 83 -13.13 -11.79 -2.22
N LEU A 84 -13.74 -11.27 -3.28
CA LEU A 84 -14.76 -10.23 -3.19
C LEU A 84 -16.05 -10.75 -2.55
N ILE A 85 -16.50 -11.95 -2.91
CA ILE A 85 -17.65 -12.63 -2.30
C ILE A 85 -17.40 -12.81 -0.80
N TRP A 86 -16.21 -13.26 -0.41
CA TRP A 86 -15.85 -13.46 0.99
C TRP A 86 -16.00 -12.18 1.82
N ILE A 87 -15.34 -11.10 1.39
CA ILE A 87 -15.36 -9.84 2.15
C ILE A 87 -16.76 -9.21 2.17
N SER A 88 -17.53 -9.34 1.09
CA SER A 88 -18.91 -8.82 1.02
C SER A 88 -19.89 -9.60 1.90
N SER A 89 -19.79 -10.94 1.91
CA SER A 89 -20.69 -11.80 2.68
C SER A 89 -20.41 -11.74 4.18
N PHE A 90 -19.17 -12.00 4.61
CA PHE A 90 -18.82 -12.10 6.04
C PHE A 90 -18.94 -10.75 6.76
N MET A 91 -18.53 -9.65 6.13
CA MET A 91 -18.63 -8.33 6.76
C MET A 91 -20.09 -7.92 6.93
N LEU A 92 -20.94 -8.13 5.91
CA LEU A 92 -22.35 -7.79 6.00
C LEU A 92 -23.10 -8.67 7.01
N ALA A 93 -22.85 -9.98 7.01
CA ALA A 93 -23.42 -10.90 7.99
C ALA A 93 -23.00 -10.55 9.42
N GLY A 94 -21.73 -10.17 9.64
CA GLY A 94 -21.25 -9.71 10.93
C GLY A 94 -21.93 -8.44 11.41
N VAL A 95 -22.04 -7.42 10.54
CA VAL A 95 -22.74 -6.17 10.88
C VAL A 95 -24.23 -6.41 11.16
N LYS A 96 -24.90 -7.27 10.37
CA LYS A 96 -26.29 -7.69 10.61
C LYS A 96 -26.47 -8.26 12.02
N ASN A 97 -25.50 -9.06 12.49
CA ASN A 97 -25.55 -9.73 13.79
C ASN A 97 -24.89 -8.92 14.91
N GLY A 98 -24.84 -7.59 14.80
CA GLY A 98 -24.37 -6.70 15.87
C GLY A 98 -22.87 -6.37 15.84
N GLY A 99 -22.20 -6.58 14.70
CA GLY A 99 -20.77 -6.26 14.55
C GLY A 99 -19.84 -7.28 15.21
N VAL A 100 -20.26 -8.54 15.25
CA VAL A 100 -19.49 -9.66 15.83
C VAL A 100 -18.21 -9.95 15.04
N LYS A 101 -17.30 -10.77 15.59
CA LYS A 101 -16.05 -11.10 14.88
C LYS A 101 -16.31 -12.13 13.79
N ILE A 102 -15.36 -12.29 12.87
CA ILE A 102 -15.46 -13.24 11.76
C ILE A 102 -15.69 -14.68 12.26
N GLY A 103 -15.03 -15.08 13.34
CA GLY A 103 -15.22 -16.41 13.95
C GLY A 103 -16.65 -16.62 14.43
N ASP A 104 -17.24 -15.62 15.07
CA ASP A 104 -18.63 -15.70 15.55
C ASP A 104 -19.63 -15.81 14.37
N VAL A 105 -19.33 -15.13 13.25
CA VAL A 105 -20.13 -15.27 12.02
C VAL A 105 -20.06 -16.70 11.49
N GLU A 106 -18.87 -17.28 11.42
CA GLU A 106 -18.67 -18.64 10.91
C GLU A 106 -19.28 -19.70 11.82
N GLU A 107 -19.18 -19.55 13.14
CA GLU A 107 -19.64 -20.55 14.10
C GLU A 107 -21.15 -20.44 14.36
N ASN A 108 -21.68 -19.23 14.58
CA ASN A 108 -23.03 -19.02 15.09
C ASN A 108 -24.01 -18.47 14.04
N HIS A 109 -23.50 -17.96 12.92
CA HIS A 109 -24.30 -17.31 11.88
C HIS A 109 -23.98 -17.81 10.46
N ALA A 110 -23.47 -19.04 10.34
CA ALA A 110 -23.09 -19.63 9.06
C ALA A 110 -24.22 -19.56 8.02
N SER A 111 -25.48 -19.78 8.44
CA SER A 111 -26.64 -19.74 7.55
C SER A 111 -26.78 -18.40 6.81
N ASP A 112 -26.41 -17.30 7.45
CA ASP A 112 -26.45 -15.97 6.84
C ASP A 112 -25.44 -15.86 5.70
N VAL A 113 -24.18 -16.26 5.95
CA VAL A 113 -23.14 -16.20 4.91
C VAL A 113 -23.39 -17.19 3.79
N LEU A 114 -23.98 -18.36 4.05
CA LEU A 114 -24.35 -19.35 3.03
C LEU A 114 -25.33 -18.76 1.99
N VAL A 115 -26.37 -18.05 2.46
CA VAL A 115 -27.34 -17.38 1.58
C VAL A 115 -26.65 -16.29 0.75
N LEU A 116 -25.84 -15.44 1.41
CA LEU A 116 -25.12 -14.37 0.72
C LEU A 116 -24.14 -14.93 -0.32
N ILE A 117 -23.34 -15.95 0.01
CA ILE A 117 -22.36 -16.54 -0.92
C ILE A 117 -23.06 -17.07 -2.18
N ALA A 118 -24.19 -17.76 -2.03
CA ALA A 118 -24.95 -18.29 -3.16
C ALA A 118 -25.44 -17.17 -4.10
N GLU A 119 -26.03 -16.11 -3.55
CA GLU A 119 -26.51 -14.93 -4.28
C GLU A 119 -25.38 -14.15 -4.98
N LEU A 120 -24.28 -13.90 -4.26
CA LEU A 120 -23.14 -13.16 -4.80
C LEU A 120 -22.44 -13.96 -5.90
N LEU A 121 -22.34 -15.28 -5.76
CA LEU A 121 -21.81 -16.15 -6.81
C LEU A 121 -22.73 -16.22 -8.03
N ALA A 122 -24.05 -16.22 -7.84
CA ALA A 122 -25.01 -16.10 -8.95
C ALA A 122 -24.83 -14.77 -9.70
N SER A 123 -24.63 -13.67 -8.98
CA SER A 123 -24.33 -12.36 -9.57
C SER A 123 -23.02 -12.38 -10.36
N CYS A 124 -21.98 -13.03 -9.84
CA CYS A 124 -20.71 -13.22 -10.55
C CYS A 124 -20.89 -13.99 -11.86
N ARG A 125 -21.66 -15.10 -11.85
CA ARG A 125 -21.94 -15.91 -13.05
C ARG A 125 -22.74 -15.12 -14.09
N LEU A 126 -23.72 -14.31 -13.65
CA LEU A 126 -24.50 -13.45 -14.53
C LEU A 126 -23.61 -12.41 -15.23
N ALA A 127 -22.72 -11.76 -14.48
CA ALA A 127 -21.87 -10.70 -15.00
C ALA A 127 -20.66 -11.22 -15.80
N ASN A 128 -20.22 -12.45 -15.55
CA ASN A 128 -18.99 -13.02 -16.14
C ASN A 128 -19.20 -14.49 -16.58
N PRO A 129 -20.05 -14.75 -17.59
CA PRO A 129 -20.41 -16.11 -18.00
C PRO A 129 -19.25 -16.94 -18.56
N ALA A 130 -18.15 -16.29 -18.97
CA ALA A 130 -16.96 -16.94 -19.53
C ALA A 130 -15.94 -17.41 -18.46
N LEU A 131 -16.12 -17.04 -17.18
CA LEU A 131 -15.16 -17.38 -16.14
C LEU A 131 -15.41 -18.80 -15.57
N PRO A 132 -14.33 -19.56 -15.29
CA PRO A 132 -14.43 -20.86 -14.63
C PRO A 132 -14.70 -20.64 -13.12
N LEU A 133 -15.97 -20.46 -12.76
CA LEU A 133 -16.40 -20.34 -11.37
C LEU A 133 -16.87 -21.71 -10.86
N ASP A 134 -16.26 -22.17 -9.77
CA ASP A 134 -16.62 -23.43 -9.11
C ASP A 134 -18.08 -23.42 -8.62
N ASP A 135 -18.59 -24.60 -8.27
CA ASP A 135 -19.92 -24.75 -7.70
C ASP A 135 -20.02 -24.08 -6.31
N THR A 136 -21.26 -23.78 -5.91
CA THR A 136 -21.52 -23.04 -4.67
C THR A 136 -21.02 -23.77 -3.42
N ALA A 137 -21.08 -25.11 -3.38
CA ALA A 137 -20.64 -25.85 -2.21
C ALA A 137 -19.11 -25.77 -2.05
N THR A 138 -18.39 -25.95 -3.16
CA THR A 138 -16.92 -25.84 -3.20
C THR A 138 -16.45 -24.44 -2.80
N VAL A 139 -17.04 -23.38 -3.37
CA VAL A 139 -16.72 -21.99 -2.99
C VAL A 139 -17.02 -21.75 -1.51
N THR A 140 -18.21 -22.15 -1.04
CA THR A 140 -18.62 -21.95 0.36
C THR A 140 -17.64 -22.62 1.33
N ALA A 141 -17.23 -23.86 1.05
CA ALA A 141 -16.28 -24.58 1.90
C ALA A 141 -14.94 -23.83 2.04
N ARG A 142 -14.38 -23.34 0.92
CA ARG A 142 -13.13 -22.54 0.94
C ARG A 142 -13.29 -21.24 1.71
N LEU A 143 -14.42 -20.55 1.54
CA LEU A 143 -14.68 -19.27 2.19
C LEU A 143 -14.84 -19.40 3.72
N LEU A 144 -15.49 -20.47 4.20
CA LEU A 144 -15.56 -20.81 5.62
C LEU A 144 -14.18 -21.19 6.17
N ALA A 145 -13.42 -22.00 5.43
CA ALA A 145 -12.04 -22.36 5.81
C ALA A 145 -11.15 -21.13 5.98
N TYR A 146 -11.24 -20.17 5.05
CA TYR A 146 -10.53 -18.92 5.19
C TYR A 146 -11.02 -18.11 6.40
N ALA A 147 -12.33 -18.02 6.63
CA ALA A 147 -12.88 -17.30 7.78
C ALA A 147 -12.32 -17.78 9.13
N ARG A 148 -12.15 -19.10 9.30
CA ARG A 148 -11.51 -19.67 10.50
C ARG A 148 -10.07 -19.19 10.70
N SER A 149 -9.31 -19.02 9.62
CA SER A 149 -7.92 -18.53 9.69
C SER A 149 -7.81 -17.06 10.16
N VAL A 150 -8.89 -16.28 10.01
CA VAL A 150 -8.98 -14.86 10.36
C VAL A 150 -10.08 -14.58 11.38
N ALA A 151 -10.43 -15.57 12.21
CA ALA A 151 -11.57 -15.53 13.13
C ALA A 151 -11.59 -14.35 14.11
N HIS A 152 -10.42 -13.84 14.48
CA HIS A 152 -10.26 -12.77 15.48
C HIS A 152 -10.58 -11.36 14.94
N PHE A 153 -10.63 -11.18 13.61
CA PHE A 153 -10.86 -9.86 13.02
C PHE A 153 -12.31 -9.38 13.23
N PRO A 154 -12.51 -8.08 13.50
CA PRO A 154 -13.85 -7.50 13.61
C PRO A 154 -14.53 -7.42 12.25
N THR A 155 -15.86 -7.45 12.25
CA THR A 155 -16.64 -7.20 11.03
C THR A 155 -17.00 -5.71 10.92
N ALA A 156 -16.85 -5.16 9.73
CA ALA A 156 -17.21 -3.77 9.46
C ALA A 156 -17.52 -3.57 7.98
N MET A 157 -18.50 -2.70 7.71
CA MET A 157 -18.77 -2.21 6.36
C MET A 157 -17.77 -1.11 6.01
N GLY A 158 -17.26 -1.14 4.78
CA GLY A 158 -16.31 -0.16 4.28
C GLY A 158 -16.14 -0.28 2.77
N GLU A 159 -15.55 0.75 2.15
CA GLU A 159 -15.21 0.75 0.72
C GLU A 159 -16.36 0.31 -0.18
N PHE A 160 -17.60 0.74 0.12
CA PHE A 160 -18.83 0.18 -0.44
C PHE A 160 -18.76 0.00 -1.96
N SER A 161 -18.41 1.05 -2.71
CA SER A 161 -18.34 1.01 -4.18
C SER A 161 -17.41 -0.07 -4.74
N TRP A 162 -16.37 -0.45 -3.99
CA TRP A 162 -15.37 -1.43 -4.37
C TRP A 162 -15.60 -2.80 -3.74
N ARG A 163 -16.45 -2.90 -2.72
CA ARG A 163 -16.90 -4.17 -2.15
C ARG A 163 -18.30 -4.47 -2.66
N ASN A 164 -19.31 -4.17 -1.84
CA ASN A 164 -20.71 -4.49 -2.05
C ASN A 164 -21.36 -3.80 -3.27
N GLY A 165 -20.87 -2.63 -3.67
CA GLY A 165 -21.37 -1.86 -4.81
C GLY A 165 -21.23 -2.62 -6.14
N TYR A 166 -20.27 -3.53 -6.27
CA TYR A 166 -20.17 -4.39 -7.46
C TYR A 166 -21.43 -5.25 -7.65
N PHE A 167 -21.86 -5.93 -6.60
CA PHE A 167 -23.04 -6.79 -6.63
C PHE A 167 -24.33 -5.99 -6.68
N TYR A 168 -24.38 -4.88 -5.93
CA TYR A 168 -25.51 -3.97 -5.93
C TYR A 168 -25.80 -3.44 -7.35
N ASP A 169 -24.78 -3.00 -8.08
CA ASP A 169 -24.93 -2.51 -9.46
C ASP A 169 -25.46 -3.60 -10.41
N ILE A 170 -24.99 -4.84 -10.28
CA ILE A 170 -25.47 -5.99 -11.08
C ILE A 170 -26.97 -6.22 -10.83
N SER A 171 -27.37 -6.22 -9.56
CA SER A 171 -28.77 -6.40 -9.19
C SER A 171 -29.67 -5.27 -9.68
N GLN A 172 -29.24 -4.01 -9.51
CA GLN A 172 -29.99 -2.86 -9.98
C GLN A 172 -30.17 -2.90 -11.50
N ALA A 173 -29.14 -3.32 -12.25
CA ALA A 173 -29.24 -3.54 -13.69
C ALA A 173 -30.26 -4.64 -14.02
N ALA A 174 -30.15 -5.82 -13.39
CA ALA A 174 -31.08 -6.93 -13.63
C ALA A 174 -32.54 -6.55 -13.34
N VAL A 175 -32.80 -5.89 -12.21
CA VAL A 175 -34.14 -5.43 -11.82
C VAL A 175 -34.67 -4.37 -12.80
N SER A 176 -33.82 -3.45 -13.27
CA SER A 176 -34.22 -2.44 -14.26
C SER A 176 -34.63 -3.04 -15.61
N GLU A 177 -34.12 -4.23 -15.92
CA GLU A 177 -34.50 -5.01 -17.11
C GLU A 177 -35.72 -5.94 -16.86
N GLY A 178 -36.35 -5.85 -15.68
CA GLY A 178 -37.49 -6.70 -15.30
C GLY A 178 -37.10 -8.15 -14.96
N LYS A 179 -35.82 -8.43 -14.74
CA LYS A 179 -35.33 -9.75 -14.30
C LYS A 179 -35.39 -9.87 -12.78
N ALA A 180 -35.31 -11.11 -12.29
CA ALA A 180 -35.16 -11.37 -10.86
C ALA A 180 -33.84 -10.76 -10.33
N ASP A 181 -33.87 -10.26 -9.08
CA ASP A 181 -32.67 -9.78 -8.41
C ASP A 181 -31.76 -10.98 -8.06
N PRO A 182 -30.54 -11.08 -8.64
CA PRO A 182 -29.62 -12.19 -8.37
C PRO A 182 -29.04 -12.16 -6.95
N ALA A 183 -29.20 -11.06 -6.21
CA ALA A 183 -28.70 -10.87 -4.84
C ALA A 183 -29.72 -10.16 -3.95
N ALA A 184 -30.97 -10.67 -3.97
CA ALA A 184 -32.11 -10.07 -3.29
C ALA A 184 -31.89 -9.91 -1.76
N THR A 185 -31.40 -10.95 -1.09
CA THR A 185 -31.15 -10.92 0.36
C THR A 185 -30.01 -9.97 0.70
N HIS A 186 -28.90 -10.07 -0.04
CA HIS A 186 -27.77 -9.16 0.11
C HIS A 186 -28.21 -7.69 -0.01
N ASN A 187 -28.96 -7.34 -1.05
CA ASN A 187 -29.40 -5.96 -1.27
C ASN A 187 -30.40 -5.47 -0.23
N SER A 188 -31.30 -6.36 0.20
CA SER A 188 -32.19 -6.08 1.33
C SER A 188 -31.39 -5.73 2.58
N TRP A 189 -30.38 -6.54 2.91
CA TRP A 189 -29.53 -6.31 4.08
C TRP A 189 -28.67 -5.06 3.95
N LEU A 190 -28.13 -4.74 2.77
CA LEU A 190 -27.41 -3.48 2.57
C LEU A 190 -28.30 -2.26 2.85
N LYS A 191 -29.57 -2.29 2.42
CA LYS A 191 -30.53 -1.20 2.66
C LYS A 191 -30.86 -1.04 4.14
N ILE A 192 -30.86 -2.13 4.90
CA ILE A 192 -31.17 -2.14 6.34
C ILE A 192 -29.95 -1.75 7.17
N TYR A 193 -28.81 -2.39 6.91
CA TYR A 193 -27.62 -2.35 7.78
C TYR A 193 -26.52 -1.42 7.27
N ALA A 194 -26.61 -0.92 6.04
CA ALA A 194 -25.68 0.07 5.49
C ALA A 194 -26.38 1.18 4.67
N PRO A 195 -27.52 1.76 5.15
CA PRO A 195 -28.37 2.65 4.35
C PRO A 195 -27.62 3.89 3.84
N LEU A 196 -26.74 4.48 4.67
CA LEU A 196 -25.96 5.67 4.30
C LEU A 196 -24.93 5.37 3.19
N MET A 197 -24.39 4.15 3.17
CA MET A 197 -23.46 3.72 2.11
C MET A 197 -24.22 3.48 0.81
N VAL A 198 -25.41 2.88 0.87
CA VAL A 198 -26.28 2.69 -0.29
C VAL A 198 -26.71 4.04 -0.86
N SER A 199 -27.13 5.00 -0.03
CA SER A 199 -27.60 6.31 -0.50
C SER A 199 -26.49 7.18 -1.09
N SER A 200 -25.24 6.98 -0.66
CA SER A 200 -24.08 7.71 -1.20
C SER A 200 -23.40 6.98 -2.36
N HIS A 201 -23.84 5.77 -2.69
CA HIS A 201 -23.25 4.99 -3.76
C HIS A 201 -23.61 5.57 -5.14
N VAL A 202 -22.57 5.78 -5.94
CA VAL A 202 -22.71 6.13 -7.36
C VAL A 202 -22.37 4.89 -8.18
N PRO A 203 -23.31 4.38 -9.02
CA PRO A 203 -23.08 3.20 -9.84
C PRO A 203 -21.84 3.35 -10.73
N ILE A 204 -21.03 2.29 -10.81
CA ILE A 204 -19.82 2.29 -11.63
C ILE A 204 -20.05 1.41 -12.86
N LYS A 205 -19.90 2.00 -14.05
CA LYS A 205 -19.93 1.24 -15.31
C LYS A 205 -18.75 0.28 -15.36
N ARG A 206 -19.02 -1.01 -15.56
CA ARG A 206 -18.02 -2.08 -15.63
C ARG A 206 -18.14 -2.84 -16.95
N LYS A 207 -17.01 -3.31 -17.45
CA LYS A 207 -16.95 -4.28 -18.55
C LYS A 207 -16.87 -5.69 -17.95
N ALA A 208 -17.28 -6.69 -18.73
CA ALA A 208 -17.01 -8.08 -18.39
C ALA A 208 -15.49 -8.32 -18.31
N LEU A 209 -15.08 -9.16 -17.37
CA LEU A 209 -13.68 -9.45 -17.07
C LEU A 209 -12.94 -10.18 -18.20
N VAL A 210 -13.60 -11.17 -18.81
CA VAL A 210 -13.17 -11.82 -20.07
C VAL A 210 -14.27 -11.65 -21.09
N THR A 211 -13.91 -11.34 -22.33
CA THR A 211 -14.83 -11.35 -23.47
C THR A 211 -14.44 -12.48 -24.42
N ASP A 212 -15.40 -13.16 -25.03
CA ASP A 212 -15.25 -14.40 -25.84
C ASP A 212 -14.20 -14.36 -26.98
N LYS A 213 -13.56 -13.23 -27.26
CA LYS A 213 -12.65 -13.04 -28.40
C LYS A 213 -11.20 -13.52 -28.19
N MET A 214 -10.88 -14.20 -27.09
CA MET A 214 -9.50 -14.62 -26.77
C MET A 214 -9.35 -16.12 -26.52
N LYS A 215 -10.08 -16.97 -27.27
CA LYS A 215 -9.78 -18.41 -27.30
C LYS A 215 -8.60 -18.79 -28.21
N ASP A 216 -8.11 -17.86 -29.03
CA ASP A 216 -7.00 -18.13 -29.95
C ASP A 216 -5.80 -17.20 -29.66
N SER A 217 -4.82 -17.71 -28.92
CA SER A 217 -3.44 -17.27 -29.08
C SER A 217 -2.47 -18.44 -28.92
N PRO A 218 -1.36 -18.46 -29.67
CA PRO A 218 -0.59 -19.66 -29.91
C PRO A 218 0.32 -20.01 -28.74
N ASP A 219 0.65 -21.30 -28.67
CA ASP A 219 1.54 -21.93 -27.70
C ASP A 219 2.72 -21.06 -27.26
N VAL A 220 2.90 -21.00 -25.94
CA VAL A 220 4.12 -20.52 -25.27
C VAL A 220 5.32 -21.31 -25.82
N PRO A 221 6.35 -20.67 -26.41
CA PRO A 221 7.51 -21.40 -26.88
C PRO A 221 8.27 -22.02 -25.70
N LYS A 222 8.34 -23.35 -25.70
CA LYS A 222 9.25 -24.13 -24.85
C LYS A 222 10.68 -23.76 -25.24
N ALA A 223 11.37 -22.95 -24.42
CA ALA A 223 12.79 -22.67 -24.61
C ALA A 223 13.60 -23.94 -24.32
N THR A 224 14.03 -24.61 -25.39
CA THR A 224 15.06 -25.65 -25.35
C THR A 224 16.42 -24.97 -25.46
N ALA A 225 17.22 -25.03 -24.40
CA ALA A 225 18.60 -24.61 -24.42
C ALA A 225 19.40 -25.58 -25.30
N THR A 226 20.02 -25.07 -26.37
CA THR A 226 21.15 -25.73 -27.01
C THR A 226 22.36 -24.81 -26.93
N ASP A 227 23.30 -25.26 -26.13
CA ASP A 227 24.64 -24.74 -25.95
C ASP A 227 25.45 -24.93 -27.24
N LYS A 228 26.06 -23.84 -27.73
CA LYS A 228 27.20 -23.90 -28.65
C LYS A 228 28.16 -22.76 -28.34
N THR A 229 29.15 -23.13 -27.54
CA THR A 229 30.50 -22.61 -27.50
C THR A 229 31.14 -22.47 -28.88
N THR A 230 31.83 -21.35 -29.12
CA THR A 230 33.07 -21.32 -29.91
C THR A 230 33.98 -20.21 -29.39
N ASP A 231 35.13 -20.64 -28.87
CA ASP A 231 36.32 -19.87 -28.54
C ASP A 231 36.97 -19.22 -29.78
N ALA A 232 37.81 -18.21 -29.49
CA ALA A 232 39.21 -18.07 -29.90
C ALA A 232 39.57 -16.63 -30.40
N PRO A 233 40.86 -16.21 -30.39
CA PRO A 233 41.34 -15.18 -29.45
C PRO A 233 42.14 -14.06 -30.15
N VAL A 234 42.41 -12.93 -29.48
CA VAL A 234 43.52 -12.04 -29.87
C VAL A 234 44.28 -11.59 -28.62
N ALA A 235 45.58 -11.88 -28.65
CA ALA A 235 46.59 -11.67 -27.62
C ALA A 235 47.31 -10.30 -27.80
N PRO A 236 48.30 -9.92 -26.98
CA PRO A 236 48.38 -8.61 -26.36
C PRO A 236 49.54 -7.74 -26.88
N LYS A 237 49.63 -6.48 -26.44
CA LYS A 237 50.87 -5.71 -26.50
C LYS A 237 51.22 -5.05 -25.16
N ALA A 238 52.44 -5.38 -24.73
CA ALA A 238 53.20 -4.93 -23.57
C ALA A 238 53.60 -3.44 -23.70
N ASP A 239 53.53 -2.65 -22.62
CA ASP A 239 54.55 -2.39 -21.59
C ASP A 239 55.48 -1.22 -21.93
N LYS A 240 55.53 -0.21 -21.04
CA LYS A 240 56.74 0.51 -20.63
C LYS A 240 56.58 1.09 -19.22
N THR A 241 57.33 0.47 -18.31
CA THR A 241 57.72 0.88 -16.95
C THR A 241 58.41 2.25 -16.83
N LYS A 242 58.27 2.89 -15.65
CA LYS A 242 59.40 3.52 -14.92
C LYS A 242 59.11 3.69 -13.42
N ASP A 243 60.09 3.24 -12.64
CA ASP A 243 60.18 3.18 -11.17
C ASP A 243 60.33 4.52 -10.42
N SER A 244 59.61 4.60 -9.29
CA SER A 244 60.00 4.95 -7.89
C SER A 244 60.71 6.28 -7.52
N PRO A 245 60.80 6.64 -6.22
CA PRO A 245 59.83 6.60 -5.12
C PRO A 245 59.70 7.99 -4.44
N ASP A 246 58.60 8.30 -3.72
CA ASP A 246 58.63 9.27 -2.61
C ASP A 246 57.31 9.31 -1.80
N VAL A 247 57.45 9.23 -0.49
CA VAL A 247 56.47 9.59 0.56
C VAL A 247 57.19 10.69 1.35
N PRO A 248 56.62 11.89 1.66
CA PRO A 248 55.34 12.04 2.36
C PRO A 248 54.51 13.30 1.99
N LYS A 249 53.27 13.37 2.51
CA LYS A 249 52.79 14.36 3.51
C LYS A 249 51.32 14.74 3.29
N ALA A 250 50.55 14.63 4.37
CA ALA A 250 49.14 14.95 4.44
C ALA A 250 48.84 16.42 4.16
N THR A 251 47.82 16.70 3.33
CA THR A 251 47.08 17.97 3.33
C THR A 251 45.72 17.84 2.64
N ALA A 252 44.69 18.32 3.36
CA ALA A 252 43.45 18.96 2.91
C ALA A 252 42.54 18.23 1.86
N THR A 253 41.47 17.65 2.40
CA THR A 253 40.12 17.42 1.83
C THR A 253 39.87 17.91 0.40
N ASP A 254 39.80 16.96 -0.53
CA ASP A 254 39.29 17.16 -1.88
C ASP A 254 37.75 17.10 -1.88
N LYS A 255 37.11 18.12 -2.44
CA LYS A 255 35.66 18.20 -2.57
C LYS A 255 35.24 17.32 -3.74
N THR A 256 34.73 16.13 -3.44
CA THR A 256 34.26 15.17 -4.45
C THR A 256 33.22 15.82 -5.36
N LYS A 257 33.54 15.87 -6.66
CA LYS A 257 32.67 16.35 -7.74
C LYS A 257 31.42 15.47 -7.81
N VAL A 258 30.26 16.07 -7.53
CA VAL A 258 28.95 15.40 -7.56
C VAL A 258 28.54 15.11 -9.01
N SER A 259 28.35 13.84 -9.36
CA SER A 259 27.83 13.41 -10.67
C SER A 259 26.31 13.64 -10.78
N LYS A 260 25.87 14.24 -11.90
CA LYS A 260 24.44 14.34 -12.28
C LYS A 260 23.93 12.96 -12.75
N SER A 261 22.62 12.69 -12.62
CA SER A 261 22.01 11.52 -13.28
C SER A 261 22.26 11.65 -14.79
N VAL A 262 22.82 10.58 -15.35
CA VAL A 262 23.20 10.48 -16.77
C VAL A 262 22.08 9.82 -17.58
N THR A 263 21.02 9.35 -16.92
CA THR A 263 19.91 8.60 -17.50
C THR A 263 19.10 9.48 -18.45
N LYS A 264 19.28 9.28 -19.76
CA LYS A 264 18.39 9.82 -20.81
C LYS A 264 17.47 8.68 -21.24
N ASP A 265 16.17 8.93 -21.25
CA ASP A 265 15.14 7.97 -21.67
C ASP A 265 15.21 6.61 -20.95
N PRO A 266 15.01 6.59 -19.61
CA PRO A 266 15.10 5.38 -18.81
C PRO A 266 14.03 4.35 -19.24
N GLU A 267 14.45 3.08 -19.41
CA GLU A 267 13.55 1.95 -19.69
C GLU A 267 12.87 1.46 -18.40
N TYR A 268 13.56 1.58 -17.27
CA TYR A 268 13.11 1.12 -15.96
C TYR A 268 13.21 2.24 -14.92
N ALA A 269 12.51 2.10 -13.80
CA ALA A 269 12.66 2.98 -12.65
C ALA A 269 12.65 2.19 -11.34
N LEU A 270 13.49 2.60 -10.40
CA LEU A 270 13.48 2.14 -9.01
C LEU A 270 13.11 3.31 -8.11
N LEU A 271 11.96 3.18 -7.46
CA LEU A 271 11.38 4.19 -6.58
C LEU A 271 11.42 3.69 -5.15
N PHE A 272 12.15 4.40 -4.29
CA PHE A 272 12.24 4.10 -2.86
C PHE A 272 11.26 4.96 -2.07
N ASP A 273 10.49 4.36 -1.18
CA ASP A 273 9.94 5.14 -0.07
C ASP A 273 11.07 5.52 0.90
N CYS A 274 10.87 6.57 1.70
CA CYS A 274 11.83 7.00 2.70
C CYS A 274 11.68 6.19 3.99
N ASP A 275 10.51 6.33 4.62
CA ASP A 275 10.23 5.79 5.94
C ASP A 275 9.90 4.29 5.83
N GLY A 276 10.57 3.46 6.64
CA GLY A 276 10.40 2.01 6.63
C GLY A 276 11.10 1.29 5.48
N VAL A 277 11.56 2.00 4.44
CA VAL A 277 12.29 1.42 3.28
C VAL A 277 13.76 1.82 3.30
N ILE A 278 14.11 3.11 3.26
CA ILE A 278 15.52 3.52 3.32
C ILE A 278 16.01 3.45 4.76
N VAL A 279 15.22 3.95 5.70
CA VAL A 279 15.55 3.99 7.13
C VAL A 279 14.33 3.53 7.94
N LEU A 280 14.55 2.78 9.02
CA LEU A 280 13.49 2.49 10.00
C LEU A 280 13.28 3.72 10.90
N THR A 281 12.47 4.65 10.43
CA THR A 281 12.32 5.99 11.05
C THR A 281 11.16 6.13 12.01
N GLU A 282 10.22 5.18 12.08
CA GLU A 282 8.99 5.36 12.87
C GLU A 282 9.25 5.66 14.35
N GLU A 283 10.22 4.96 14.95
CA GLU A 283 10.62 5.25 16.32
C GLU A 283 11.28 6.64 16.44
N LEU A 284 11.98 7.12 15.41
CA LEU A 284 12.50 8.49 15.35
C LEU A 284 11.36 9.51 15.22
N HIS A 285 10.27 9.18 14.49
CA HIS A 285 9.07 10.02 14.44
C HIS A 285 8.43 10.13 15.82
N ARG A 286 8.23 9.01 16.52
CA ARG A 286 7.65 9.00 17.87
C ARG A 286 8.50 9.80 18.86
N LYS A 287 9.83 9.59 18.86
CA LYS A 287 10.77 10.38 19.68
C LYS A 287 10.70 11.87 19.35
N ALA A 288 10.61 12.24 18.08
CA ALA A 288 10.47 13.64 17.67
C ALA A 288 9.14 14.27 18.12
N TYR A 289 8.03 13.51 18.10
CA TYR A 289 6.75 13.97 18.66
C TYR A 289 6.87 14.23 20.16
N ASN A 290 7.39 13.25 20.91
CA ASN A 290 7.56 13.39 22.36
C ASN A 290 8.51 14.54 22.72
N GLY A 291 9.59 14.72 21.96
CA GLY A 291 10.48 15.87 22.13
C GLY A 291 9.81 17.21 21.82
N ALA A 292 8.90 17.27 20.84
CA ALA A 292 8.12 18.48 20.57
C ALA A 292 7.12 18.75 21.71
N PHE A 293 6.46 17.71 22.22
CA PHE A 293 5.55 17.84 23.37
C PHE A 293 6.28 18.31 24.62
N GLU A 294 7.47 17.79 24.86
CA GLU A 294 8.34 18.21 25.95
C GLU A 294 8.82 19.67 25.78
N HIS A 295 9.26 20.05 24.58
CA HIS A 295 9.70 21.40 24.27
C HIS A 295 8.63 22.45 24.57
N PHE A 296 7.37 22.16 24.25
CA PHE A 296 6.23 23.02 24.57
C PHE A 296 5.59 22.72 25.93
N SER A 297 6.19 21.86 26.76
CA SER A 297 5.66 21.45 28.07
C SER A 297 4.18 21.05 28.04
N LEU A 298 3.77 20.30 27.01
CA LEU A 298 2.37 19.94 26.79
C LEU A 298 1.80 19.13 27.95
N LYS A 299 0.66 19.56 28.49
CA LYS A 299 -0.04 18.83 29.55
C LYS A 299 -1.52 18.64 29.25
N ILE A 300 -2.03 17.44 29.47
CA ILE A 300 -3.45 17.12 29.49
C ILE A 300 -3.79 16.70 30.92
N SER A 301 -4.79 17.35 31.52
CA SER A 301 -5.19 17.11 32.92
C SER A 301 -4.01 17.17 33.90
N GLY A 302 -3.06 18.09 33.66
CA GLY A 302 -1.87 18.29 34.48
C GLY A 302 -0.74 17.28 34.25
N LYS A 303 -0.92 16.26 33.41
CA LYS A 303 0.10 15.25 33.08
C LYS A 303 0.76 15.56 31.74
N GLN A 304 2.07 15.36 31.66
CA GLN A 304 2.82 15.54 30.42
C GLN A 304 2.29 14.60 29.33
N VAL A 305 2.11 15.13 28.12
CA VAL A 305 1.72 14.33 26.96
C VAL A 305 2.92 13.54 26.47
N VAL A 306 2.79 12.22 26.47
CA VAL A 306 3.78 11.28 25.94
C VAL A 306 3.05 10.19 25.16
N TRP A 307 3.50 9.92 23.94
CA TRP A 307 3.05 8.77 23.16
C TRP A 307 4.01 7.60 23.39
N THR A 308 3.49 6.54 24.02
CA THR A 308 4.22 5.26 24.16
C THR A 308 4.36 4.58 22.81
N GLU A 309 5.21 3.57 22.73
CA GLU A 309 5.38 2.77 21.51
C GLU A 309 4.07 2.11 21.10
N GLU A 310 3.38 1.45 22.03
CA GLU A 310 2.10 0.77 21.79
C GLU A 310 1.00 1.74 21.34
N TYR A 311 0.96 2.93 21.93
CA TYR A 311 -0.02 3.94 21.57
C TYR A 311 0.26 4.55 20.19
N TYR A 312 1.53 4.86 19.91
CA TYR A 312 1.93 5.38 18.60
C TYR A 312 1.71 4.34 17.50
N ASP A 313 1.91 3.05 17.79
CA ASP A 313 1.59 1.94 16.89
C ASP A 313 0.11 1.92 16.47
N ILE A 314 -0.81 2.21 17.40
CA ILE A 314 -2.23 2.36 17.06
C ILE A 314 -2.42 3.59 16.16
N LEU A 315 -1.85 4.74 16.52
CA LEU A 315 -2.01 5.99 15.77
C LEU A 315 -1.45 5.90 14.35
N GLN A 316 -0.27 5.29 14.15
CA GLN A 316 0.35 5.18 12.83
C GLN A 316 -0.43 4.28 11.88
N ASN A 317 -1.06 3.22 12.41
CA ASN A 317 -1.81 2.25 11.61
C ASN A 317 -3.27 2.68 11.35
N THR A 318 -3.79 3.65 12.11
CA THR A 318 -5.19 4.07 12.00
C THR A 318 -5.38 5.48 11.46
N ILE A 319 -4.41 6.39 11.65
CA ILE A 319 -4.54 7.80 11.29
C ILE A 319 -3.36 8.24 10.40
N GLY A 320 -3.65 8.55 9.13
CA GLY A 320 -2.66 9.02 8.17
C GLY A 320 -2.21 10.48 8.41
N GLY A 321 -0.90 10.73 8.27
CA GLY A 321 -0.32 12.08 8.37
C GLY A 321 -0.07 12.59 9.80
N GLY A 322 0.88 13.53 9.95
CA GLY A 322 1.33 14.00 11.26
C GLY A 322 0.37 14.95 11.99
N LYS A 323 -0.12 15.98 11.29
CA LYS A 323 -1.12 16.90 11.86
C LYS A 323 -2.45 16.20 12.18
N PRO A 324 -3.00 15.31 11.32
CA PRO A 324 -4.20 14.55 11.65
C PRO A 324 -4.06 13.66 12.90
N LYS A 325 -2.92 13.00 13.13
CA LYS A 325 -2.66 12.21 14.35
C LYS A 325 -2.82 13.06 15.62
N MET A 326 -2.18 14.22 15.67
CA MET A 326 -2.27 15.11 16.83
C MET A 326 -3.69 15.66 17.02
N ARG A 327 -4.38 16.05 15.93
CA ARG A 327 -5.78 16.49 16.01
C ARG A 327 -6.69 15.41 16.55
N TRP A 328 -6.57 14.19 16.04
CA TRP A 328 -7.34 13.05 16.50
C TRP A 328 -7.05 12.78 17.98
N HIS A 329 -5.78 12.72 18.38
CA HIS A 329 -5.38 12.50 19.76
C HIS A 329 -5.99 13.54 20.72
N PHE A 330 -5.86 14.84 20.44
CA PHE A 330 -6.38 15.89 21.32
C PHE A 330 -7.92 15.97 21.32
N ALA A 331 -8.57 15.66 20.20
CA ALA A 331 -10.03 15.58 20.16
C ALA A 331 -10.58 14.45 21.06
N HIS A 332 -9.84 13.33 21.20
CA HIS A 332 -10.29 12.17 21.98
C HIS A 332 -9.82 12.20 23.44
N ASN A 333 -8.67 12.81 23.73
CA ASN A 333 -8.05 12.79 25.06
C ASN A 333 -8.07 14.15 25.77
N GLY A 334 -8.52 15.20 25.08
CA GLY A 334 -8.53 16.57 25.57
C GLY A 334 -7.41 17.41 24.95
N TRP A 335 -7.70 18.68 24.70
CA TRP A 335 -6.71 19.64 24.22
C TRP A 335 -5.74 20.05 25.35
N PRO A 336 -4.44 20.20 25.07
CA PRO A 336 -3.44 20.42 26.09
C PRO A 336 -3.29 21.91 26.47
N THR A 337 -2.84 22.17 27.69
CA THR A 337 -2.11 23.42 27.99
C THR A 337 -0.69 23.30 27.43
N HIS A 338 -0.08 24.43 27.08
CA HIS A 338 1.25 24.44 26.49
C HIS A 338 2.02 25.70 26.90
N ARG A 339 3.35 25.66 26.87
CA ARG A 339 4.23 26.79 27.16
C ARG A 339 5.17 26.99 25.99
N PRO A 340 4.96 28.03 25.16
CA PRO A 340 5.91 28.41 24.13
C PRO A 340 7.29 28.74 24.71
N GLU A 341 8.33 28.57 23.90
CA GLU A 341 9.68 28.91 24.30
C GLU A 341 9.77 30.39 24.74
N GLY A 342 10.37 30.63 25.91
CA GLY A 342 10.48 31.96 26.51
C GLY A 342 9.25 32.47 27.28
N ALA A 343 8.13 31.75 27.27
CA ALA A 343 6.95 32.12 28.09
C ALA A 343 7.17 31.78 29.57
N LYS A 344 6.72 32.67 30.47
CA LYS A 344 6.81 32.46 31.94
C LYS A 344 5.67 31.61 32.49
N GLU A 345 4.53 31.58 31.82
CA GLU A 345 3.31 30.92 32.26
C GLU A 345 2.77 29.99 31.17
N ASP A 346 1.95 29.01 31.58
CA ASP A 346 1.30 28.08 30.67
C ASP A 346 0.15 28.79 29.95
N VAL A 347 0.09 28.64 28.63
CA VAL A 347 -1.05 29.06 27.81
C VAL A 347 -2.21 28.08 28.08
N PRO A 348 -3.41 28.59 28.38
CA PRO A 348 -4.58 27.77 28.64
C PRO A 348 -4.99 26.95 27.41
N VAL A 349 -5.87 25.96 27.65
CA VAL A 349 -6.36 25.05 26.60
C VAL A 349 -6.99 25.85 25.46
N PRO A 350 -6.58 25.65 24.19
CA PRO A 350 -7.14 26.37 23.06
C PRO A 350 -8.60 25.94 22.81
N ILE A 351 -9.51 26.92 22.83
CA ILE A 351 -10.95 26.70 22.63
C ILE A 351 -11.32 26.92 21.16
N GLN A 352 -10.68 27.89 20.51
CA GLN A 352 -11.01 28.25 19.14
C GLN A 352 -10.32 27.34 18.12
N PRO A 353 -10.99 26.92 17.03
CA PRO A 353 -10.38 26.09 15.98
C PRO A 353 -9.10 26.69 15.37
N GLU A 354 -9.00 28.02 15.33
CA GLU A 354 -7.82 28.71 14.82
C GLU A 354 -6.61 28.56 15.76
N GLU A 355 -6.81 28.70 17.07
CA GLU A 355 -5.77 28.50 18.09
C GLU A 355 -5.29 27.04 18.13
N GLN A 356 -6.25 26.12 18.05
CA GLN A 356 -6.00 24.69 17.90
C GLN A 356 -5.18 24.37 16.65
N SER A 357 -5.42 25.09 15.56
CA SER A 357 -4.66 24.93 14.32
C SER A 357 -3.24 25.47 14.45
N LYS A 358 -3.07 26.66 15.03
CA LYS A 358 -1.76 27.27 15.30
C LYS A 358 -0.88 26.40 16.19
N LEU A 359 -1.45 25.82 17.25
CA LEU A 359 -0.73 24.90 18.13
C LEU A 359 -0.25 23.66 17.37
N ILE A 360 -1.12 23.05 16.57
CA ILE A 360 -0.78 21.87 15.78
C ILE A 360 0.32 22.18 14.76
N ASP A 361 0.30 23.37 14.16
CA ASP A 361 1.33 23.80 13.23
C ASP A 361 2.68 23.99 13.94
N ALA A 362 2.71 24.69 15.08
CA ALA A 362 3.93 24.87 15.88
C ALA A 362 4.52 23.54 16.36
N LEU A 363 3.68 22.60 16.80
CA LEU A 363 4.12 21.25 17.19
C LEU A 363 4.70 20.49 16.01
N GLN A 364 4.07 20.57 14.84
CA GLN A 364 4.55 19.90 13.64
C GLN A 364 5.88 20.48 13.15
N ASP A 365 6.05 21.79 13.24
CA ASP A 365 7.30 22.47 12.87
C ASP A 365 8.44 22.06 13.81
N GLN A 366 8.22 22.09 15.13
CA GLN A 366 9.22 21.68 16.10
C GLN A 366 9.55 20.18 16.00
N LYS A 367 8.54 19.33 15.81
CA LYS A 367 8.74 17.90 15.53
C LYS A 367 9.61 17.73 14.29
N THR A 368 9.43 18.55 13.26
CA THR A 368 10.21 18.46 12.02
C THR A 368 11.67 18.82 12.29
N VAL A 369 11.95 19.86 13.08
CA VAL A 369 13.32 20.23 13.49
C VAL A 369 13.98 19.09 14.29
N LEU A 370 13.29 18.56 15.29
CA LEU A 370 13.81 17.48 16.15
C LEU A 370 14.03 16.19 15.36
N TYR A 371 13.11 15.85 14.47
CA TYR A 371 13.23 14.67 13.62
C TYR A 371 14.45 14.76 12.71
N LYS A 372 14.71 15.92 12.09
CA LYS A 372 15.90 16.12 11.26
C LYS A 372 17.20 15.89 12.04
N LYS A 373 17.26 16.42 13.27
CA LYS A 373 18.38 16.20 14.18
C LYS A 373 18.54 14.71 14.54
N LEU A 374 17.46 14.02 14.89
CA LEU A 374 17.50 12.60 15.22
C LEU A 374 17.96 11.74 14.03
N VAL A 375 17.51 12.08 12.82
CA VAL A 375 17.91 11.39 11.60
C VAL A 375 19.40 11.60 11.32
N SER A 376 19.92 12.82 11.40
CA SER A 376 21.35 13.06 11.14
C SER A 376 22.24 12.32 12.15
N GLU A 377 21.83 12.26 13.41
CA GLU A 377 22.58 11.63 14.50
C GLU A 377 22.48 10.09 14.52
N VAL A 378 21.30 9.51 14.27
CA VAL A 378 21.01 8.11 14.62
C VAL A 378 20.54 7.25 13.45
N ALA A 379 20.05 7.83 12.34
CA ALA A 379 19.49 7.03 11.26
C ALA A 379 20.53 6.10 10.62
N GLU A 380 20.20 4.83 10.42
CA GLU A 380 21.01 3.91 9.62
C GLU A 380 20.18 3.41 8.46
N ALA A 381 20.81 3.33 7.28
CA ALA A 381 20.16 2.76 6.12
C ALA A 381 19.87 1.27 6.39
N ARG A 382 18.72 0.79 5.92
CA ARG A 382 18.40 -0.64 6.02
C ARG A 382 19.45 -1.45 5.24
N PRO A 383 19.86 -2.61 5.74
CA PRO A 383 20.84 -3.46 5.05
C PRO A 383 20.43 -3.75 3.60
N GLY A 384 21.36 -3.62 2.65
CA GLY A 384 21.12 -3.86 1.22
C GLY A 384 20.58 -2.65 0.45
N VAL A 385 20.09 -1.60 1.12
CA VAL A 385 19.47 -0.45 0.42
C VAL A 385 20.50 0.39 -0.29
N LEU A 386 21.64 0.68 0.36
CA LEU A 386 22.68 1.51 -0.25
C LEU A 386 23.35 0.76 -1.41
N GLU A 387 23.61 -0.53 -1.24
CA GLU A 387 24.13 -1.38 -2.31
C GLU A 387 23.18 -1.40 -3.52
N LEU A 388 21.87 -1.58 -3.28
CA LEU A 388 20.86 -1.55 -4.33
C LEU A 388 20.74 -0.18 -5.02
N MET A 389 20.92 0.91 -4.27
CA MET A 389 20.94 2.26 -4.83
C MET A 389 22.16 2.49 -5.71
N ASP A 390 23.35 2.04 -5.28
CA ASP A 390 24.58 2.15 -6.05
C ASP A 390 24.50 1.32 -7.34
N GLU A 391 23.98 0.09 -7.26
CA GLU A 391 23.70 -0.76 -8.44
C GLU A 391 22.74 -0.08 -9.42
N GLY A 392 21.67 0.52 -8.92
CA GLY A 392 20.69 1.23 -9.74
C GLY A 392 21.26 2.51 -10.37
N LEU A 393 22.06 3.28 -9.64
CA LEU A 393 22.74 4.47 -10.15
C LEU A 393 23.82 4.13 -11.20
N GLY A 394 24.42 2.94 -11.11
CA GLY A 394 25.35 2.43 -12.11
C GLY A 394 24.70 2.02 -13.43
N ARG A 395 23.36 1.92 -13.47
CA ARG A 395 22.60 1.48 -14.65
C ARG A 395 22.06 2.66 -15.46
N PRO A 396 22.51 2.87 -16.71
CA PRO A 396 22.05 4.00 -17.54
C PRO A 396 20.62 3.83 -18.07
N ASP A 397 20.02 2.65 -17.91
CA ASP A 397 18.64 2.32 -18.28
C ASP A 397 17.65 2.42 -17.11
N VAL A 398 18.12 2.72 -15.89
CA VAL A 398 17.31 2.79 -14.67
C VAL A 398 17.26 4.22 -14.13
N ALA A 399 16.05 4.78 -14.03
CA ALA A 399 15.81 6.00 -13.27
C ALA A 399 15.70 5.70 -11.77
N MET A 400 16.37 6.50 -10.95
CA MET A 400 16.34 6.38 -9.50
C MET A 400 15.50 7.51 -8.91
N GLY A 401 14.53 7.17 -8.04
CA GLY A 401 13.64 8.15 -7.41
C GLY A 401 13.35 7.82 -5.95
N ILE A 402 12.99 8.85 -5.19
CA ILE A 402 12.46 8.72 -3.83
C ILE A 402 11.03 9.26 -3.83
N CYS A 403 10.07 8.45 -3.37
CA CYS A 403 8.66 8.78 -3.29
C CYS A 403 8.20 8.65 -1.85
N SER A 404 8.10 9.78 -1.15
CA SER A 404 7.74 9.82 0.28
C SER A 404 6.54 10.73 0.52
N ALA A 405 5.73 10.38 1.53
CA ALA A 405 4.68 11.23 2.07
C ALA A 405 5.21 12.35 3.00
N ALA A 406 6.51 12.36 3.32
CA ALA A 406 7.14 13.38 4.14
C ALA A 406 7.30 14.72 3.39
N THR A 407 7.43 15.83 4.13
CA THR A 407 7.69 17.15 3.53
C THR A 407 9.02 17.14 2.77
N LYS A 408 9.09 17.84 1.63
CA LYS A 408 10.26 17.87 0.71
C LYS A 408 11.64 18.10 1.37
N ALA A 409 11.67 18.71 2.56
CA ALA A 409 12.90 18.98 3.30
C ALA A 409 13.54 17.71 3.89
N ALA A 410 12.75 16.76 4.39
CA ALA A 410 13.29 15.58 5.07
C ALA A 410 14.05 14.62 4.12
N PRO A 411 13.54 14.28 2.91
CA PRO A 411 14.30 13.48 1.95
C PRO A 411 15.53 14.21 1.38
N ARG A 412 15.54 15.55 1.35
CA ARG A 412 16.70 16.35 0.90
C ARG A 412 17.84 16.40 1.91
N GLU A 413 17.56 16.37 3.22
CA GLU A 413 18.59 16.46 4.24
C GLU A 413 19.28 15.13 4.54
N MET A 414 18.56 14.00 4.51
CA MET A 414 19.19 12.66 4.47
C MET A 414 20.19 12.53 3.32
N ARG A 415 19.95 13.29 2.24
CA ARG A 415 20.81 13.36 1.06
C ARG A 415 22.12 14.12 1.27
N CYS A 416 22.08 15.21 2.03
CA CYS A 416 23.18 16.18 2.10
C CYS A 416 24.16 15.91 3.25
N ASP A 417 23.71 15.44 4.42
CA ASP A 417 24.56 15.45 5.62
C ASP A 417 25.50 14.24 5.75
N ARG A 418 25.32 13.19 4.93
CA ARG A 418 26.15 11.97 5.02
C ARG A 418 26.90 11.57 3.75
N GLY A 419 26.86 12.38 2.69
CA GLY A 419 27.46 11.98 1.40
C GLY A 419 26.85 10.71 0.80
N LEU A 420 25.66 10.31 1.26
CA LEU A 420 24.97 9.07 0.89
C LEU A 420 24.44 9.08 -0.55
N PHE A 421 24.44 10.21 -1.25
CA PHE A 421 23.85 10.34 -2.58
C PHE A 421 24.56 11.36 -3.46
N GLY A 422 24.98 10.94 -4.66
CA GLY A 422 25.23 11.84 -5.79
C GLY A 422 23.95 12.60 -6.19
N GLY A 423 24.08 13.89 -6.51
CA GLY A 423 23.02 14.91 -6.66
C GLY A 423 21.98 14.71 -7.77
N ALA A 424 21.86 13.54 -8.36
CA ALA A 424 21.04 13.18 -9.51
C ALA A 424 19.48 13.28 -9.41
N ALA A 425 18.85 12.80 -8.34
CA ALA A 425 17.40 12.55 -8.27
C ALA A 425 16.51 13.75 -7.85
N CYS A 426 16.77 14.97 -8.32
CA CYS A 426 15.82 16.07 -8.14
C CYS A 426 15.52 16.77 -9.47
N GLY A 427 14.83 16.05 -10.35
CA GLY A 427 14.08 16.60 -11.47
C GLY A 427 12.59 16.47 -11.18
N GLN A 428 11.90 17.60 -11.07
CA GLN A 428 10.45 17.84 -11.15
C GLN A 428 9.49 16.63 -10.98
N GLY A 429 8.73 16.62 -9.88
CA GLY A 429 7.52 15.82 -9.75
C GLY A 429 7.01 15.79 -8.31
N CYS A 430 5.69 15.83 -8.12
CA CYS A 430 5.01 15.72 -6.82
C CYS A 430 5.20 16.90 -5.86
N GLY A 431 4.70 18.06 -6.30
CA GLY A 431 4.20 19.10 -5.41
C GLY A 431 3.00 19.78 -6.05
N HIS A 432 1.87 19.08 -6.13
CA HIS A 432 0.58 19.76 -6.20
C HIS A 432 0.02 19.76 -4.78
N GLU A 433 0.17 20.89 -4.10
CA GLU A 433 -0.73 21.27 -3.03
C GLU A 433 -2.14 21.30 -3.61
N VAL A 434 -3.04 20.48 -3.07
CA VAL A 434 -4.47 20.63 -3.31
C VAL A 434 -4.92 21.87 -2.51
N HIS A 435 -4.66 23.05 -3.07
CA HIS A 435 -5.27 24.28 -2.59
C HIS A 435 -6.73 24.30 -3.06
N HIS A 436 -7.65 24.15 -2.11
CA HIS A 436 -9.02 24.64 -2.28
C HIS A 436 -8.97 26.16 -2.46
N HIS A 437 -9.08 26.62 -3.69
CA HIS A 437 -9.47 28.00 -3.98
C HIS A 437 -10.80 27.99 -4.74
N ALA A 438 -11.85 28.24 -3.96
CA ALA A 438 -13.08 28.83 -4.46
C ALA A 438 -12.75 30.22 -5.01
N HIS A 439 -13.03 30.45 -6.28
CA HIS A 439 -13.26 31.79 -6.78
C HIS A 439 -14.56 31.79 -7.58
N CYS A 440 -15.60 32.32 -6.93
CA CYS A 440 -16.69 33.01 -7.61
C CYS A 440 -16.10 34.07 -8.54
N VAL A 441 -16.55 34.11 -9.78
CA VAL A 441 -16.61 35.35 -10.56
C VAL A 441 -17.97 35.38 -11.23
N HIS A 442 -18.75 36.39 -10.85
CA HIS A 442 -19.99 36.80 -11.52
C HIS A 442 -19.69 37.22 -12.96
N SER A 443 -20.53 36.79 -13.89
CA SER A 443 -21.25 37.62 -14.89
C SER A 443 -22.23 36.72 -15.62
#